data_AF-M4D949-F1
#
_entry.id   AF-M4D949-F1
#
_cell.length_a   1.000
_cell.length_b   1.000
_cell.length_c   1.000
_cell.angle_alpha   90.00
_cell.angle_beta   90.00
_cell.angle_gamma   90.00
#
_symmetry.space_group_name_H-M   'P 1'
#
loop_
_entity.id
_entity.type
_entity.pdbx_description
1 polymer ?
#
loop_
_entity_poly.entity_id
_entity_poly.type
_entity_poly.pdbx_seq_one_letter_code
_entity_poly.pdbx_strand_id
1 'polypeptide(L)'
;MEVGFPASSEEEFETIKTIAKTVGNEVDEETGYVPVICGLARCNHRDIEAVWEAVKYAKRQTIIIFISTSDIHMKFKLKKTKEEVIQMAVSSVSYAKSLGFNDIIFGCEDACRSEKEFLCKILGEAIKVGATTVNIGDTVGINMPQETWELVSYLKANTPGIDDVVLSVHCHNDLGVATANAIAGICAGARQVDVTVNGIGERSGNAALEEVVMALKCRGSYVMDGVYTRIDTRQIMATSNMVQEYTGLRVQAHKPIVGANCFVHESDLHQDVILKSRRTYEILSPEDVGVVKTENSGIARGKLSGRHAVKDV
;
A
#
# COMPACT_ATOMS: atom_id res chain seq x y z
N MET A 1 -1.98 -9.80 -0.76
CA MET A 1 -2.39 -9.12 -2.00
C MET A 1 -3.89 -9.03 -1.98
N GLU A 2 -4.43 -7.81 -1.97
CA GLU A 2 -5.84 -7.60 -2.25
C GLU A 2 -6.07 -7.87 -3.73
N VAL A 3 -6.95 -8.81 -4.04
CA VAL A 3 -7.17 -9.29 -5.42
C VAL A 3 -8.49 -8.84 -6.01
N GLY A 4 -9.25 -8.04 -5.27
CA GLY A 4 -10.47 -7.40 -5.75
C GLY A 4 -11.67 -7.54 -4.82
N PHE A 5 -12.85 -7.29 -5.38
CA PHE A 5 -14.11 -7.23 -4.65
C PHE A 5 -15.13 -8.24 -5.21
N PRO A 6 -15.18 -9.48 -4.68
CA PRO A 6 -15.99 -10.58 -5.24
C PRO A 6 -17.48 -10.29 -5.38
N ALA A 7 -18.05 -9.42 -4.53
CA ALA A 7 -19.48 -9.10 -4.59
C ALA A 7 -19.85 -8.06 -5.67
N SER A 8 -18.86 -7.54 -6.42
CA SER A 8 -19.07 -6.50 -7.43
C SER A 8 -19.65 -7.05 -8.74
N SER A 9 -19.14 -8.19 -9.22
CA SER A 9 -19.66 -8.91 -10.39
C SER A 9 -19.28 -10.39 -10.35
N GLU A 10 -19.97 -11.21 -11.15
CA GLU A 10 -19.64 -12.63 -11.30
C GLU A 10 -18.24 -12.84 -11.90
N GLU A 11 -17.83 -11.97 -12.82
CA GLU A 11 -16.51 -12.02 -13.47
C GLU A 11 -15.40 -11.75 -12.46
N GLU A 12 -15.59 -10.77 -11.57
CA GLU A 12 -14.66 -10.47 -10.48
C GLU A 12 -14.57 -11.65 -9.50
N PHE A 13 -15.72 -12.23 -9.14
CA PHE A 13 -15.78 -13.41 -8.27
C PHE A 13 -14.98 -14.59 -8.85
N GLU A 14 -15.24 -14.98 -10.10
CA GLU A 14 -14.54 -16.11 -10.74
C GLU A 14 -13.05 -15.81 -10.99
N THR A 15 -12.69 -14.55 -11.24
CA THR A 15 -11.28 -14.12 -11.34
C THR A 15 -10.55 -14.33 -10.03
N ILE A 16 -11.11 -13.83 -8.91
CA ILE A 16 -10.51 -13.96 -7.57
C ILE A 16 -10.40 -15.43 -7.16
N LYS A 17 -11.44 -16.21 -7.44
CA LYS A 17 -11.45 -17.66 -7.19
C LYS A 17 -10.41 -18.41 -8.00
N THR A 18 -10.17 -17.98 -9.24
CA THR A 18 -9.10 -18.53 -10.07
C THR A 18 -7.74 -18.22 -9.46
N ILE A 19 -7.48 -16.97 -9.07
CA ILE A 19 -6.24 -16.55 -8.40
C ILE A 19 -6.02 -17.33 -7.10
N ALA A 20 -7.07 -17.53 -6.29
CA ALA A 20 -7.00 -18.29 -5.05
C ALA A 20 -6.60 -19.75 -5.28
N LYS A 21 -7.11 -20.38 -6.35
CA LYS A 21 -6.80 -21.76 -6.71
C LYS A 21 -5.40 -21.93 -7.31
N THR A 22 -4.97 -20.98 -8.13
CA THR A 22 -3.66 -21.03 -8.80
C THR A 22 -2.58 -20.41 -7.92
N VAL A 23 -2.50 -19.08 -7.89
CA VAL A 23 -1.46 -18.31 -7.17
C VAL A 23 -1.51 -18.53 -5.67
N GLY A 24 -2.70 -18.65 -5.07
CA GLY A 24 -2.88 -18.79 -3.61
C GLY A 24 -2.35 -20.08 -3.00
N ASN A 25 -1.90 -21.03 -3.83
CA ASN A 25 -1.33 -22.31 -3.40
C ASN A 25 0.17 -22.46 -3.69
N GLU A 26 0.73 -21.56 -4.49
CA GLU A 26 2.15 -21.53 -4.86
C GLU A 26 3.02 -21.29 -3.61
N VAL A 27 4.14 -22.00 -3.56
CA VAL A 27 5.14 -21.86 -2.50
C VAL A 27 6.46 -21.52 -3.18
N ASP A 28 6.98 -20.35 -2.87
CA ASP A 28 8.32 -19.98 -3.31
C ASP A 28 9.35 -20.90 -2.64
N GLU A 29 10.09 -21.67 -3.43
CA GLU A 29 10.99 -22.72 -2.92
C GLU A 29 12.18 -22.16 -2.14
N GLU A 30 12.63 -20.94 -2.47
CA GLU A 30 13.80 -20.31 -1.84
C GLU A 30 13.43 -19.66 -0.51
N THR A 31 12.31 -18.93 -0.48
CA THR A 31 11.89 -18.11 0.67
C THR A 31 10.83 -18.78 1.54
N GLY A 32 10.20 -19.86 1.05
CA GLY A 32 9.03 -20.49 1.67
C GLY A 32 7.79 -19.60 1.65
N TYR A 33 7.80 -18.52 0.87
CA TYR A 33 6.71 -17.55 0.85
C TYR A 33 5.47 -18.13 0.18
N VAL A 34 4.33 -17.96 0.84
CA VAL A 34 3.00 -18.30 0.31
C VAL A 34 2.21 -17.00 0.14
N PRO A 35 1.75 -16.67 -1.08
CA PRO A 35 0.95 -15.49 -1.32
C PRO A 35 -0.31 -15.45 -0.47
N VAL A 36 -0.51 -14.32 0.22
CA VAL A 36 -1.77 -14.03 0.90
C VAL A 36 -2.77 -13.53 -0.14
N ILE A 37 -3.91 -14.22 -0.27
CA ILE A 37 -4.99 -13.84 -1.18
C ILE A 37 -6.10 -13.20 -0.35
N CYS A 38 -6.34 -11.92 -0.60
CA CYS A 38 -7.23 -11.10 0.20
C CYS A 38 -8.39 -10.56 -0.63
N GLY A 39 -9.62 -10.76 -0.18
CA GLY A 39 -10.82 -10.20 -0.81
C GLY A 39 -11.42 -9.06 -0.01
N LEU A 40 -11.98 -8.06 -0.69
CA LEU A 40 -12.66 -6.93 -0.07
C LEU A 40 -14.16 -7.22 0.08
N ALA A 41 -14.74 -6.85 1.22
CA ALA A 41 -16.17 -6.93 1.49
C ALA A 41 -16.69 -5.66 2.19
N ARG A 42 -17.89 -5.22 1.80
CA ARG A 42 -18.65 -4.29 2.65
C ARG A 42 -19.06 -4.99 3.94
N CYS A 43 -19.38 -4.20 4.96
CA CYS A 43 -19.85 -4.67 6.26
C CYS A 43 -21.27 -5.29 6.23
N ASN A 44 -21.45 -6.40 5.50
CA ASN A 44 -22.67 -7.20 5.45
C ASN A 44 -22.36 -8.67 5.17
N HIS A 45 -23.22 -9.60 5.59
CA HIS A 45 -22.95 -11.05 5.49
C HIS A 45 -22.86 -11.56 4.06
N ARG A 46 -23.68 -11.05 3.13
CA ARG A 46 -23.68 -11.48 1.73
C ARG A 46 -22.33 -11.24 1.06
N ASP A 47 -21.75 -10.05 1.24
CA ASP A 47 -20.45 -9.72 0.67
C ASP A 47 -19.33 -10.57 1.29
N ILE A 48 -19.41 -10.81 2.61
CA ILE A 48 -18.44 -11.64 3.34
C ILE A 48 -18.49 -13.10 2.88
N GLU A 49 -19.69 -13.64 2.66
CA GLU A 49 -19.89 -14.98 2.13
C GLU A 49 -19.33 -15.10 0.70
N ALA A 50 -19.56 -14.09 -0.15
CA ALA A 50 -18.97 -14.05 -1.48
C ALA A 50 -17.43 -14.03 -1.43
N VAL A 51 -16.82 -13.29 -0.50
CA VAL A 51 -15.37 -13.34 -0.30
C VAL A 51 -14.93 -14.74 0.12
N TRP A 52 -15.56 -15.34 1.12
CA TRP A 52 -15.23 -16.69 1.57
C TRP A 52 -15.27 -17.70 0.43
N GLU A 53 -16.37 -17.73 -0.33
CA GLU A 53 -16.54 -18.66 -1.45
C GLU A 53 -15.50 -18.46 -2.56
N ALA A 54 -14.99 -17.25 -2.74
CA ALA A 54 -13.93 -16.95 -3.70
C ALA A 54 -12.54 -17.36 -3.17
N VAL A 55 -12.19 -17.01 -1.93
CA VAL A 55 -10.79 -17.12 -1.44
C VAL A 55 -10.49 -18.39 -0.64
N LYS A 56 -11.49 -19.18 -0.21
CA LYS A 56 -11.30 -20.38 0.64
C LYS A 56 -10.37 -21.46 0.06
N TYR A 57 -10.02 -21.37 -1.23
CA TYR A 57 -9.10 -22.28 -1.90
C TYR A 57 -7.62 -21.91 -1.75
N ALA A 58 -7.31 -20.70 -1.28
CA ALA A 58 -5.94 -20.28 -1.03
C ALA A 58 -5.43 -20.85 0.30
N LYS A 59 -4.13 -21.14 0.40
CA LYS A 59 -3.49 -21.57 1.66
C LYS A 59 -3.50 -20.47 2.72
N ARG A 60 -3.45 -19.21 2.28
CA ARG A 60 -3.46 -18.02 3.13
C ARG A 60 -4.52 -17.05 2.64
N GLN A 61 -5.75 -17.30 3.07
CA GLN A 61 -6.91 -16.49 2.80
C GLN A 61 -7.07 -15.38 3.86
N THR A 62 -7.35 -14.17 3.39
CA THR A 62 -7.61 -12.99 4.22
C THR A 62 -8.84 -12.27 3.71
N ILE A 63 -9.52 -11.53 4.57
CA ILE A 63 -10.63 -10.65 4.20
C ILE A 63 -10.39 -9.24 4.73
N ILE A 64 -10.71 -8.24 3.91
CA ILE A 64 -10.87 -6.85 4.36
C ILE A 64 -12.36 -6.56 4.47
N ILE A 65 -12.80 -6.20 5.67
CA ILE A 65 -14.15 -5.73 5.93
C ILE A 65 -14.05 -4.25 6.24
N PHE A 66 -14.73 -3.40 5.49
CA PHE A 66 -14.67 -1.96 5.71
C PHE A 66 -16.04 -1.33 5.97
N ILE A 67 -16.03 -0.25 6.74
CA ILE A 67 -17.20 0.61 6.99
C ILE A 67 -16.76 2.07 7.15
N SER A 68 -17.59 3.00 6.67
CA SER A 68 -17.33 4.44 6.82
C SER A 68 -17.53 4.90 8.26
N THR A 69 -16.56 5.64 8.80
CA THR A 69 -16.59 6.08 10.21
C THR A 69 -16.72 7.59 10.41
N SER A 70 -16.60 8.38 9.35
CA SER A 70 -16.73 9.84 9.47
C SER A 70 -18.19 10.26 9.59
N ASP A 71 -18.44 11.36 10.30
CA ASP A 71 -19.81 11.85 10.52
C ASP A 71 -20.53 12.15 9.20
N ILE A 72 -19.81 12.67 8.20
CA ILE A 72 -20.37 12.95 6.87
C ILE A 72 -20.81 11.65 6.17
N HIS A 73 -20.00 10.58 6.21
CA HIS A 73 -20.38 9.32 5.60
C HIS A 73 -21.48 8.60 6.39
N MET A 74 -21.41 8.57 7.72
CA MET A 74 -22.46 7.96 8.54
C MET A 74 -23.81 8.65 8.30
N LYS A 75 -23.83 9.98 8.17
CA LYS A 75 -25.06 10.76 7.92
C LYS A 75 -25.59 10.62 6.50
N PHE A 76 -24.73 10.79 5.49
CA PHE A 76 -25.19 10.93 4.09
C PHE A 76 -25.06 9.65 3.25
N LYS A 77 -24.08 8.80 3.54
CA LYS A 77 -23.84 7.53 2.81
C LYS A 77 -24.55 6.37 3.49
N LEU A 78 -24.28 6.13 4.77
CA LEU A 78 -24.83 4.98 5.50
C LEU A 78 -26.25 5.24 6.04
N LYS A 79 -26.55 6.50 6.42
CA LYS A 79 -27.77 6.90 7.13
C LYS A 79 -27.96 6.09 8.42
N LYS A 80 -26.88 6.00 9.20
CA LYS A 80 -26.75 5.14 10.39
C LYS A 80 -26.19 5.92 11.57
N THR A 81 -26.56 5.54 12.79
CA THR A 81 -25.93 6.06 14.01
C THR A 81 -24.58 5.38 14.29
N LYS A 82 -23.77 5.96 15.19
CA LYS A 82 -22.50 5.38 15.64
C LYS A 82 -22.69 3.98 16.23
N GLU A 83 -23.76 3.77 17.00
CA GLU A 83 -24.10 2.47 17.60
C GLU A 83 -24.43 1.43 16.55
N GLU A 84 -25.24 1.78 15.54
CA GLU A 84 -25.57 0.85 14.45
C GLU A 84 -24.32 0.50 13.63
N VAL A 85 -23.43 1.46 13.38
CA VAL A 85 -22.15 1.23 12.67
C VAL A 85 -21.25 0.27 13.45
N ILE A 86 -21.15 0.41 14.77
CA ILE A 86 -20.42 -0.53 15.63
C ILE A 86 -21.06 -1.92 15.59
N GLN A 87 -22.39 -2.02 15.68
CA GLN A 87 -23.10 -3.30 15.61
C GLN A 87 -22.86 -4.02 14.28
N MET A 88 -22.83 -3.28 13.17
CA MET A 88 -22.50 -3.81 11.85
C MET A 88 -21.06 -4.34 11.82
N ALA A 89 -20.08 -3.55 12.31
CA ALA A 89 -18.69 -3.97 12.39
C ALA A 89 -18.52 -5.27 13.19
N VAL A 90 -19.09 -5.32 14.39
CA VAL A 90 -19.03 -6.50 15.28
C VAL A 90 -19.68 -7.72 14.62
N SER A 91 -20.87 -7.56 14.05
CA SER A 91 -21.59 -8.65 13.37
C SER A 91 -20.80 -9.20 12.18
N SER A 92 -20.23 -8.31 11.35
CA SER A 92 -19.47 -8.70 10.17
C SER A 92 -18.15 -9.40 10.50
N VAL A 93 -17.36 -8.86 11.44
CA VAL A 93 -16.09 -9.48 11.85
C VAL A 93 -16.35 -10.83 12.53
N SER A 94 -17.36 -10.92 13.40
CA SER A 94 -17.76 -12.19 14.03
C SER A 94 -18.18 -13.23 13.00
N TYR A 95 -18.94 -12.81 11.98
CA TYR A 95 -19.39 -13.71 10.92
C TYR A 95 -18.24 -14.21 10.06
N ALA A 96 -17.31 -13.33 9.64
CA ALA A 96 -16.11 -13.75 8.92
C ALA A 96 -15.29 -14.77 9.72
N LYS A 97 -15.11 -14.53 11.02
CA LYS A 97 -14.45 -15.51 11.90
C LYS A 97 -15.20 -16.84 11.95
N SER A 98 -16.54 -16.82 11.99
CA SER A 98 -17.37 -18.03 12.00
C SER A 98 -17.28 -18.85 10.70
N LEU A 99 -16.98 -18.21 9.57
CA LEU A 99 -16.74 -18.90 8.30
C LEU A 99 -15.37 -19.59 8.25
N GLY A 100 -14.42 -19.18 9.11
CA GLY A 100 -13.09 -19.78 9.20
C GLY A 100 -11.94 -18.86 8.79
N PHE A 101 -12.17 -17.55 8.63
CA PHE A 101 -11.07 -16.60 8.50
C PHE A 101 -10.28 -16.50 9.81
N ASN A 102 -8.97 -16.71 9.71
CA ASN A 102 -8.01 -16.47 10.80
C ASN A 102 -7.26 -15.16 10.66
N ASP A 103 -7.31 -14.54 9.47
CA ASP A 103 -6.72 -13.24 9.18
C ASP A 103 -7.83 -12.32 8.66
N ILE A 104 -8.20 -11.33 9.47
CA ILE A 104 -9.33 -10.43 9.25
C ILE A 104 -8.84 -8.99 9.45
N ILE A 105 -8.86 -8.22 8.35
CA ILE A 105 -8.56 -6.80 8.35
C ILE A 105 -9.89 -6.04 8.51
N PHE A 106 -10.02 -5.23 9.56
CA PHE A 106 -11.15 -4.32 9.72
C PHE A 106 -10.73 -2.88 9.38
N GLY A 107 -11.32 -2.32 8.33
CA GLY A 107 -11.00 -1.00 7.80
C GLY A 107 -12.00 0.07 8.18
N CYS A 108 -11.49 1.20 8.68
CA CYS A 108 -12.24 2.43 8.87
C CYS A 108 -12.06 3.33 7.65
N GLU A 109 -13.07 3.37 6.78
CA GLU A 109 -13.10 4.27 5.64
C GLU A 109 -13.32 5.71 6.14
N ASP A 110 -12.52 6.63 5.62
CA ASP A 110 -12.52 8.05 5.96
C ASP A 110 -12.16 8.33 7.43
N ALA A 111 -11.30 7.49 8.00
CA ALA A 111 -10.86 7.57 9.39
C ALA A 111 -10.18 8.92 9.70
N CYS A 112 -9.45 9.48 8.74
CA CYS A 112 -8.77 10.77 8.88
C CYS A 112 -9.69 11.95 9.17
N ARG A 113 -10.99 11.84 8.84
CA ARG A 113 -12.03 12.85 9.14
C ARG A 113 -13.04 12.36 10.18
N SER A 114 -12.71 11.30 10.91
CA SER A 114 -13.55 10.71 11.96
C SER A 114 -13.14 11.21 13.35
N GLU A 115 -14.07 11.15 14.31
CA GLU A 115 -13.75 11.40 15.72
C GLU A 115 -12.82 10.30 16.27
N LYS A 116 -11.70 10.70 16.88
CA LYS A 116 -10.65 9.77 17.32
C LYS A 116 -11.15 8.79 18.40
N GLU A 117 -12.01 9.26 19.29
CA GLU A 117 -12.63 8.47 20.35
C GLU A 117 -13.59 7.42 19.77
N PHE A 118 -14.34 7.77 18.72
CA PHE A 118 -15.20 6.82 18.02
C PHE A 118 -14.38 5.76 17.29
N LEU A 119 -13.27 6.14 16.66
CA LEU A 119 -12.33 5.19 16.06
C LEU A 119 -11.79 4.19 17.10
N CYS A 120 -11.30 4.67 18.26
CA CYS A 120 -10.81 3.78 19.31
C CYS A 120 -11.90 2.79 19.76
N LYS A 121 -13.15 3.26 19.88
CA LYS A 121 -14.28 2.41 20.26
C LYS A 121 -14.57 1.33 19.21
N ILE A 122 -14.77 1.70 17.95
CA ILE A 122 -15.14 0.73 16.90
C ILE A 122 -14.01 -0.27 16.62
N LEU A 123 -12.75 0.19 16.62
CA LEU A 123 -11.59 -0.68 16.46
C LEU A 123 -11.48 -1.67 17.62
N GLY A 124 -11.60 -1.19 18.86
CA GLY A 124 -11.59 -2.06 20.05
C GLY A 124 -12.69 -3.12 20.03
N GLU A 125 -13.91 -2.76 19.60
CA GLU A 125 -15.00 -3.73 19.44
C GLU A 125 -14.75 -4.75 18.32
N ALA A 126 -14.18 -4.32 17.19
CA ALA A 126 -13.79 -5.23 16.09
C ALA A 126 -12.68 -6.21 16.53
N ILE A 127 -11.67 -5.73 17.26
CA ILE A 127 -10.58 -6.56 17.80
C ILE A 127 -11.13 -7.64 18.73
N LYS A 128 -12.02 -7.27 19.67
CA LYS A 128 -12.64 -8.22 20.63
C LYS A 128 -13.29 -9.42 19.96
N VAL A 129 -13.88 -9.23 18.79
CA VAL A 129 -14.58 -10.30 18.06
C VAL A 129 -13.73 -10.97 16.98
N GLY A 130 -12.48 -10.53 16.78
CA GLY A 130 -11.47 -11.28 16.04
C GLY A 130 -10.83 -10.59 14.85
N ALA A 131 -10.92 -9.27 14.72
CA ALA A 131 -10.04 -8.56 13.79
C ALA A 131 -8.58 -8.78 14.21
N THR A 132 -7.73 -9.18 13.28
CA THR A 132 -6.27 -9.39 13.47
C THR A 132 -5.45 -8.21 12.98
N THR A 133 -6.06 -7.38 12.15
CA THR A 133 -5.49 -6.14 11.63
C THR A 133 -6.57 -5.07 11.64
N VAL A 134 -6.21 -3.85 12.01
CA VAL A 134 -7.07 -2.67 11.86
C VAL A 134 -6.46 -1.70 10.86
N ASN A 135 -7.26 -1.20 9.91
CA ASN A 135 -6.80 -0.37 8.81
C ASN A 135 -7.43 1.02 8.86
N ILE A 136 -6.59 2.04 8.70
CA ILE A 136 -6.95 3.46 8.79
C ILE A 136 -6.84 4.09 7.41
N GLY A 137 -7.99 4.45 6.82
CA GLY A 137 -8.06 5.04 5.49
C GLY A 137 -8.05 6.57 5.48
N ASP A 138 -7.02 7.17 4.86
CA ASP A 138 -7.06 8.54 4.33
C ASP A 138 -7.75 8.52 2.97
N THR A 139 -9.06 8.27 2.99
CA THR A 139 -9.88 7.96 1.79
C THR A 139 -9.85 9.07 0.75
N VAL A 140 -9.66 10.31 1.17
CA VAL A 140 -9.67 11.50 0.30
C VAL A 140 -8.29 12.15 0.16
N GLY A 141 -7.24 11.53 0.69
CA GLY A 141 -5.86 11.99 0.56
C GLY A 141 -5.62 13.39 1.14
N ILE A 142 -6.30 13.74 2.24
CA ILE A 142 -6.31 15.10 2.81
C ILE A 142 -5.29 15.27 3.93
N ASN A 143 -4.88 14.19 4.59
CA ASN A 143 -4.00 14.32 5.74
C ASN A 143 -2.60 14.76 5.32
N MET A 144 -1.97 15.54 6.19
CA MET A 144 -0.53 15.76 6.14
C MET A 144 0.22 14.68 6.93
N PRO A 145 1.54 14.50 6.69
CA PRO A 145 2.31 13.45 7.35
C PRO A 145 2.26 13.53 8.88
N GLN A 146 2.28 14.74 9.44
CA GLN A 146 2.18 14.98 10.88
C GLN A 146 0.83 14.51 11.44
N GLU A 147 -0.28 14.84 10.76
CA GLU A 147 -1.62 14.42 11.17
C GLU A 147 -1.80 12.90 11.10
N THR A 148 -1.19 12.26 10.09
CA THR A 148 -1.14 10.79 9.99
C THR A 148 -0.36 10.18 11.15
N TRP A 149 0.81 10.73 11.47
CA TRP A 149 1.63 10.27 12.59
C TRP A 149 0.87 10.41 13.92
N GLU A 150 0.24 11.56 14.15
CA GLU A 150 -0.54 11.85 15.37
C GLU A 150 -1.75 10.92 15.50
N LEU A 151 -2.48 10.69 14.42
CA LEU A 151 -3.64 9.80 14.43
C LEU A 151 -3.22 8.36 14.77
N VAL A 152 -2.22 7.82 14.08
CA VAL A 152 -1.73 6.45 14.33
C VAL A 152 -1.20 6.32 15.76
N SER A 153 -0.42 7.29 16.24
CA SER A 153 0.10 7.29 17.62
C SER A 153 -1.02 7.36 18.65
N TYR A 154 -2.05 8.18 18.41
CA TYR A 154 -3.21 8.27 19.27
C TYR A 154 -3.97 6.94 19.33
N LEU A 155 -4.27 6.32 18.17
CA LEU A 155 -4.99 5.06 18.12
C LEU A 155 -4.22 3.94 18.84
N LYS A 156 -2.91 3.87 18.63
CA LYS A 156 -2.03 2.90 19.31
C LYS A 156 -2.01 3.10 20.83
N ALA A 157 -2.08 4.34 21.31
CA ALA A 157 -2.07 4.62 22.75
C ALA A 157 -3.44 4.42 23.43
N ASN A 158 -4.55 4.54 22.70
CA ASN A 158 -5.88 4.66 23.30
C ASN A 158 -6.88 3.55 22.90
N THR A 159 -6.55 2.69 21.94
CA THR A 159 -7.46 1.63 21.48
C THR A 159 -7.24 0.33 22.27
N PRO A 160 -8.24 -0.19 23.01
CA PRO A 160 -8.10 -1.46 23.72
C PRO A 160 -7.80 -2.64 22.78
N GLY A 161 -6.77 -3.44 23.12
CA GLY A 161 -6.36 -4.62 22.35
C GLY A 161 -5.52 -4.32 21.10
N ILE A 162 -5.18 -3.05 20.85
CA ILE A 162 -4.42 -2.66 19.64
C ILE A 162 -3.01 -3.25 19.59
N ASP A 163 -2.40 -3.51 20.75
CA ASP A 163 -1.06 -4.11 20.85
C ASP A 163 -1.04 -5.59 20.43
N ASP A 164 -2.21 -6.25 20.40
CA ASP A 164 -2.36 -7.66 20.01
C ASP A 164 -2.61 -7.85 18.50
N VAL A 165 -2.74 -6.75 17.75
CA VAL A 165 -3.12 -6.76 16.32
C VAL A 165 -2.20 -5.87 15.49
N VAL A 166 -2.23 -6.06 14.16
CA VAL A 166 -1.48 -5.20 13.23
C VAL A 166 -2.25 -3.91 12.99
N LEU A 167 -1.57 -2.77 13.15
CA LEU A 167 -2.07 -1.48 12.67
C LEU A 167 -1.62 -1.25 11.23
N SER A 168 -2.59 -1.00 10.35
CA SER A 168 -2.43 -0.77 8.92
C SER A 168 -2.87 0.64 8.52
N VAL A 169 -2.22 1.23 7.53
CA VAL A 169 -2.60 2.53 6.95
C VAL A 169 -2.82 2.42 5.45
N HIS A 170 -3.82 3.14 4.95
CA HIS A 170 -4.17 3.24 3.55
C HIS A 170 -4.26 4.72 3.16
N CYS A 171 -3.36 5.19 2.29
CA CYS A 171 -3.23 6.61 1.98
C CYS A 171 -3.49 6.90 0.50
N HIS A 172 -4.50 7.74 0.23
CA HIS A 172 -4.70 8.31 -1.10
C HIS A 172 -3.83 9.54 -1.35
N ASN A 173 -3.64 9.88 -2.62
CA ASN A 173 -2.64 10.83 -3.08
C ASN A 173 -3.20 12.15 -3.63
N ASP A 174 -4.41 12.55 -3.23
CA ASP A 174 -5.08 13.76 -3.73
C ASP A 174 -4.25 15.04 -3.53
N LEU A 175 -3.49 15.14 -2.43
CA LEU A 175 -2.55 16.24 -2.17
C LEU A 175 -1.08 15.93 -2.53
N GLY A 176 -0.81 14.79 -3.17
CA GLY A 176 0.56 14.39 -3.57
C GLY A 176 1.47 13.95 -2.43
N VAL A 177 0.92 13.62 -1.26
CA VAL A 177 1.68 13.26 -0.04
C VAL A 177 1.43 11.83 0.46
N ALA A 178 0.80 10.95 -0.34
CA ALA A 178 0.45 9.59 0.10
C ALA A 178 1.67 8.77 0.55
N THR A 179 2.77 8.80 -0.20
CA THR A 179 4.03 8.13 0.17
C THR A 179 4.57 8.66 1.50
N ALA A 180 4.50 9.98 1.71
CA ALA A 180 4.96 10.60 2.96
C ALA A 180 4.05 10.23 4.15
N ASN A 181 2.73 10.16 3.94
CA ASN A 181 1.77 9.70 4.95
C ASN A 181 1.97 8.23 5.32
N ALA A 182 2.19 7.37 4.32
CA ALA A 182 2.53 5.96 4.53
C ALA A 182 3.78 5.81 5.42
N ILE A 183 4.86 6.54 5.10
CA ILE A 183 6.09 6.56 5.90
C ILE A 183 5.83 7.09 7.32
N ALA A 184 5.03 8.17 7.46
CA ALA A 184 4.67 8.71 8.76
C ALA A 184 3.90 7.70 9.62
N GLY A 185 2.98 6.95 9.02
CA GLY A 185 2.27 5.84 9.67
C GLY A 185 3.23 4.74 10.16
N ILE A 186 4.22 4.35 9.33
CA ILE A 186 5.26 3.38 9.72
C ILE A 186 6.05 3.88 10.94
N CYS A 187 6.49 5.14 10.90
CA CYS A 187 7.22 5.78 12.00
C CYS A 187 6.37 5.90 13.28
N ALA A 188 5.05 6.02 13.17
CA ALA A 188 4.12 6.03 14.30
C ALA A 188 3.81 4.62 14.85
N GLY A 189 4.22 3.56 14.15
CA GLY A 189 4.07 2.18 14.60
C GLY A 189 3.18 1.30 13.73
N ALA A 190 2.68 1.78 12.58
CA ALA A 190 2.01 0.91 11.62
C ALA A 190 2.99 -0.17 11.12
N ARG A 191 2.48 -1.39 10.94
CA ARG A 191 3.27 -2.55 10.48
C ARG A 191 2.70 -3.19 9.21
N GLN A 192 1.62 -2.63 8.69
CA GLN A 192 1.16 -2.84 7.32
C GLN A 192 0.88 -1.48 6.68
N VAL A 193 1.16 -1.37 5.38
CA VAL A 193 0.79 -0.21 4.57
C VAL A 193 0.25 -0.73 3.25
N ASP A 194 -0.92 -0.24 2.87
CA ASP A 194 -1.52 -0.56 1.58
C ASP A 194 -0.91 0.36 0.51
N VAL A 195 -0.41 -0.24 -0.55
CA VAL A 195 0.29 0.43 -1.65
C VAL A 195 -0.12 -0.17 -2.98
N THR A 196 0.08 0.58 -4.06
CA THR A 196 -0.12 0.08 -5.42
C THR A 196 1.11 0.34 -6.28
N VAL A 197 1.36 -0.54 -7.24
CA VAL A 197 2.43 -0.35 -8.23
C VAL A 197 2.13 0.90 -9.05
N ASN A 198 3.12 1.77 -9.21
CA ASN A 198 3.00 3.07 -9.89
C ASN A 198 2.05 4.06 -9.20
N GLY A 199 1.54 3.74 -8.00
CA GLY A 199 0.55 4.55 -7.28
C GLY A 199 -0.84 4.57 -7.94
N ILE A 200 -1.19 3.60 -8.78
CA ILE A 200 -2.54 3.52 -9.38
C ILE A 200 -3.63 3.41 -8.30
N GLY A 201 -4.78 4.04 -8.53
CA GLY A 201 -5.93 3.94 -7.65
C GLY A 201 -6.99 4.97 -8.02
N GLU A 202 -7.99 5.13 -7.17
CA GLU A 202 -9.02 6.16 -7.33
C GLU A 202 -8.38 7.56 -7.43
N ARG A 203 -8.91 8.40 -8.33
CA ARG A 203 -8.53 9.81 -8.50
C ARG A 203 -7.03 10.00 -8.78
N SER A 204 -6.30 10.61 -7.84
CA SER A 204 -4.85 10.82 -7.91
C SER A 204 -4.03 9.60 -7.46
N GLY A 205 -4.70 8.51 -7.09
CA GLY A 205 -4.08 7.23 -6.77
C GLY A 205 -3.82 7.00 -5.29
N ASN A 206 -2.98 5.99 -5.03
CA ASN A 206 -2.59 5.53 -3.69
C ASN A 206 -1.09 5.79 -3.45
N ALA A 207 -0.63 5.53 -2.23
CA ALA A 207 0.80 5.45 -1.94
C ALA A 207 1.49 4.45 -2.88
N ALA A 208 2.57 4.91 -3.51
CA ALA A 208 3.25 4.12 -4.54
C ALA A 208 4.19 3.07 -3.92
N LEU A 209 4.04 1.81 -4.34
CA LEU A 209 4.80 0.68 -3.82
C LEU A 209 6.30 0.91 -3.95
N GLU A 210 6.76 1.28 -5.15
CA GLU A 210 8.18 1.49 -5.43
C GLU A 210 8.79 2.59 -4.57
N GLU A 211 8.03 3.64 -4.24
CA GLU A 211 8.51 4.76 -3.45
C GLU A 211 8.63 4.38 -1.98
N VAL A 212 7.58 3.77 -1.41
CA VAL A 212 7.57 3.33 0.00
C VAL A 212 8.64 2.26 0.24
N VAL A 213 8.75 1.27 -0.65
CA VAL A 213 9.73 0.18 -0.53
C VAL A 213 11.16 0.71 -0.61
N MET A 214 11.46 1.59 -1.57
CA MET A 214 12.81 2.13 -1.69
C MET A 214 13.15 3.11 -0.56
N ALA A 215 12.17 3.85 -0.04
CA ALA A 215 12.37 4.65 1.16
C ALA A 215 12.75 3.77 2.37
N LEU A 216 12.05 2.65 2.58
CA LEU A 216 12.38 1.68 3.63
C LEU A 216 13.77 1.05 3.42
N LYS A 217 14.11 0.63 2.21
CA LYS A 217 15.44 0.08 1.89
C LYS A 217 16.56 1.07 2.19
N CYS A 218 16.37 2.35 1.84
CA CYS A 218 17.40 3.38 2.02
C CYS A 218 17.51 3.92 3.45
N ARG A 219 16.39 4.03 4.15
CA ARG A 219 16.27 4.86 5.36
C ARG A 219 15.72 4.10 6.57
N GLY A 220 15.18 2.90 6.38
CA GLY A 220 14.51 2.11 7.40
C GLY A 220 15.39 1.85 8.63
N SER A 221 16.64 1.43 8.40
CA SER A 221 17.62 1.17 9.45
C SER A 221 18.05 2.41 10.25
N TYR A 222 17.87 3.61 9.71
CA TYR A 222 18.41 4.84 10.30
C TYR A 222 17.35 5.70 10.99
N VAL A 223 16.16 5.86 10.37
CA VAL A 223 15.15 6.83 10.82
C VAL A 223 13.75 6.22 11.00
N MET A 224 13.60 4.90 10.80
CA MET A 224 12.32 4.20 10.93
C MET A 224 12.46 2.96 11.82
N ASP A 225 13.30 3.05 12.86
CA ASP A 225 13.45 2.01 13.90
C ASP A 225 13.75 0.60 13.36
N GLY A 226 14.59 0.52 12.32
CA GLY A 226 15.00 -0.77 11.76
C GLY A 226 13.95 -1.46 10.90
N VAL A 227 12.81 -0.81 10.59
CA VAL A 227 11.76 -1.41 9.75
C VAL A 227 12.28 -1.71 8.35
N TYR A 228 11.92 -2.87 7.82
CA TYR A 228 12.30 -3.36 6.49
C TYR A 228 11.15 -4.13 5.83
N THR A 229 11.28 -4.41 4.54
CA THR A 229 10.38 -5.31 3.80
C THR A 229 11.19 -6.47 3.21
N ARG A 230 10.49 -7.54 2.83
CA ARG A 230 11.07 -8.68 2.09
C ARG A 230 10.83 -8.61 0.59
N ILE A 231 10.44 -7.44 0.07
CA ILE A 231 10.17 -7.26 -1.36
C ILE A 231 11.50 -7.31 -2.11
N ASP A 232 11.59 -8.14 -3.14
CA ASP A 232 12.75 -8.12 -4.05
C ASP A 232 12.70 -6.85 -4.89
N THR A 233 13.47 -5.84 -4.48
CA THR A 233 13.46 -4.54 -5.13
C THR A 233 13.91 -4.61 -6.59
N ARG A 234 14.67 -5.64 -6.97
CA ARG A 234 15.12 -5.86 -8.35
C ARG A 234 13.97 -6.18 -9.32
N GLN A 235 12.78 -6.51 -8.81
CA GLN A 235 11.59 -6.74 -9.64
C GLN A 235 10.76 -5.47 -9.88
N ILE A 236 11.12 -4.34 -9.25
CA ILE A 236 10.30 -3.12 -9.27
C ILE A 236 10.11 -2.60 -10.71
N MET A 237 11.17 -2.46 -11.50
CA MET A 237 11.04 -1.94 -12.87
C MET A 237 10.23 -2.86 -13.78
N ALA A 238 10.47 -4.17 -13.71
CA ALA A 238 9.72 -5.15 -14.49
C ALA A 238 8.23 -5.13 -14.12
N THR A 239 7.92 -5.08 -12.83
CA THR A 239 6.55 -5.00 -12.31
C THR A 239 5.86 -3.69 -12.73
N SER A 240 6.58 -2.56 -12.64
CA SER A 240 6.09 -1.26 -13.10
C SER A 240 5.71 -1.30 -14.58
N ASN A 241 6.58 -1.83 -15.44
CA ASN A 241 6.34 -1.95 -16.88
C ASN A 241 5.15 -2.87 -17.20
N MET A 242 5.06 -4.01 -16.51
CA MET A 242 3.94 -4.94 -16.65
C MET A 242 2.60 -4.27 -16.32
N VAL A 243 2.53 -3.48 -15.25
CA VAL A 243 1.32 -2.73 -14.88
C VAL A 243 0.99 -1.66 -15.93
N GLN A 244 1.99 -0.94 -16.46
CA GLN A 244 1.76 0.03 -17.54
C GLN A 244 1.22 -0.64 -18.81
N GLU A 245 1.70 -1.83 -19.15
CA GLU A 245 1.25 -2.60 -20.32
C GLU A 245 -0.19 -3.08 -20.16
N TYR A 246 -0.53 -3.72 -19.03
CA TYR A 246 -1.87 -4.26 -18.81
C TYR A 246 -2.94 -3.19 -18.59
N THR A 247 -2.60 -2.07 -17.97
CA THR A 247 -3.56 -0.99 -17.68
C THR A 247 -3.62 0.08 -18.77
N GLY A 248 -2.59 0.17 -19.62
CA GLY A 248 -2.40 1.27 -20.58
C GLY A 248 -2.01 2.60 -19.94
N LEU A 249 -1.88 2.66 -18.61
CA LEU A 249 -1.52 3.89 -17.88
C LEU A 249 -0.01 4.01 -17.76
N ARG A 250 0.58 4.94 -18.52
CA ARG A 250 2.03 5.20 -18.49
C ARG A 250 2.42 6.09 -17.31
N VAL A 251 3.59 5.82 -16.73
CA VAL A 251 4.18 6.71 -15.71
C VAL A 251 4.79 7.95 -16.34
N GLN A 252 4.81 9.05 -15.61
CA GLN A 252 5.56 10.25 -15.99
C GLN A 252 7.07 9.94 -16.04
N ALA A 253 7.80 10.59 -16.97
CA ALA A 253 9.25 10.37 -17.13
C ALA A 253 10.05 10.66 -15.86
N HIS A 254 9.56 11.57 -14.99
CA HIS A 254 10.20 11.97 -13.74
C HIS A 254 9.60 11.27 -12.51
N LYS A 255 8.82 10.19 -12.69
CA LYS A 255 8.26 9.46 -11.56
C LYS A 255 9.41 8.94 -10.70
N PRO A 256 9.38 9.16 -9.37
CA PRO A 256 10.41 8.60 -8.51
C PRO A 256 10.55 7.09 -8.72
N ILE A 257 11.81 6.62 -8.66
CA ILE A 257 12.23 5.22 -8.77
C ILE A 257 12.08 4.60 -10.17
N VAL A 258 10.91 4.73 -10.81
CA VAL A 258 10.56 4.00 -12.05
C VAL A 258 10.45 4.87 -13.31
N GLY A 259 10.54 6.20 -13.17
CA GLY A 259 10.52 7.11 -14.30
C GLY A 259 11.76 6.96 -15.18
N ALA A 260 11.59 7.08 -16.50
CA ALA A 260 12.68 6.96 -17.48
C ALA A 260 13.86 7.92 -17.21
N ASN A 261 13.62 9.05 -16.54
CA ASN A 261 14.64 10.04 -16.21
C ASN A 261 15.22 9.88 -14.80
N CYS A 262 14.75 8.91 -13.98
CA CYS A 262 15.12 8.81 -12.56
C CYS A 262 16.61 8.57 -12.30
N PHE A 263 17.32 7.97 -13.27
CA PHE A 263 18.77 7.69 -13.20
C PHE A 263 19.56 8.44 -14.26
N VAL A 264 19.00 9.51 -14.82
CA VAL A 264 19.57 10.24 -15.95
C VAL A 264 20.02 11.64 -15.52
N HIS A 265 21.25 12.00 -15.86
CA HIS A 265 21.89 13.27 -15.48
C HIS A 265 22.25 14.09 -16.73
N GLU A 266 21.70 15.30 -16.84
CA GLU A 266 21.87 16.17 -18.02
C GLU A 266 22.97 17.24 -17.84
N SER A 267 23.19 17.72 -16.62
CA SER A 267 24.14 18.81 -16.36
C SER A 267 25.59 18.34 -16.48
N ASP A 268 26.40 19.08 -17.24
CA ASP A 268 27.83 18.83 -17.42
C ASP A 268 28.63 18.77 -16.11
N LEU A 269 28.23 19.59 -15.13
CA LEU A 269 28.83 19.58 -13.79
C LEU A 269 28.47 18.30 -13.03
N HIS A 270 27.28 17.74 -13.26
CA HIS A 270 26.89 16.47 -12.65
C HIS A 270 27.58 15.31 -13.37
N GLN A 271 27.68 15.35 -14.70
CA GLN A 271 28.34 14.30 -15.49
C GLN A 271 29.83 14.16 -15.13
N ASP A 272 30.59 15.26 -15.03
CA ASP A 272 32.02 15.21 -14.65
C ASP A 272 32.22 14.61 -13.24
N VAL A 273 31.33 14.91 -12.29
CA VAL A 273 31.44 14.40 -10.92
C VAL A 273 30.95 12.95 -10.81
N ILE A 274 29.94 12.55 -11.59
CA ILE A 274 29.43 11.18 -11.63
C ILE A 274 30.45 10.22 -12.25
N LEU A 275 31.18 10.66 -13.27
CA LEU A 275 32.32 9.91 -13.84
C LEU A 275 33.41 9.65 -12.80
N LYS A 276 33.59 10.57 -11.84
CA LYS A 276 34.55 10.42 -10.71
C LYS A 276 34.00 9.54 -9.59
N SER A 277 32.74 9.72 -9.23
CA SER A 277 32.04 8.87 -8.25
C SER A 277 30.52 9.05 -8.34
N ARG A 278 29.82 8.06 -8.90
CA ARG A 278 28.34 7.99 -8.98
C ARG A 278 27.61 8.31 -7.66
N ARG A 279 28.18 7.93 -6.52
CA ARG A 279 27.60 8.15 -5.18
C ARG A 279 27.37 9.61 -4.79
N THR A 280 27.92 10.57 -5.54
CA THR A 280 27.71 12.00 -5.25
C THR A 280 26.30 12.48 -5.54
N TYR A 281 25.61 11.84 -6.50
CA TYR A 281 24.25 12.21 -6.92
C TYR A 281 23.30 11.01 -7.00
N GLU A 282 23.82 9.78 -7.04
CA GLU A 282 23.01 8.55 -7.03
C GLU A 282 22.89 8.02 -5.60
N ILE A 283 21.75 8.30 -4.95
CA ILE A 283 21.40 7.66 -3.66
C ILE A 283 20.98 6.19 -3.82
N LEU A 284 20.73 5.78 -5.06
CA LEU A 284 20.28 4.46 -5.48
C LEU A 284 20.98 4.09 -6.79
N SER A 285 21.38 2.83 -6.92
CA SER A 285 21.86 2.32 -8.21
C SER A 285 20.68 1.87 -9.08
N PRO A 286 20.73 2.01 -10.42
CA PRO A 286 19.70 1.46 -11.30
C PRO A 286 19.48 -0.05 -11.08
N GLU A 287 20.53 -0.79 -10.75
CA GLU A 287 20.48 -2.22 -10.45
C GLU A 287 19.67 -2.55 -9.19
N ASP A 288 19.58 -1.63 -8.22
CA ASP A 288 18.76 -1.82 -7.02
C ASP A 288 17.29 -2.05 -7.34
N VAL A 289 16.83 -1.56 -8.50
CA VAL A 289 15.45 -1.66 -8.97
C VAL A 289 15.29 -2.54 -10.21
N GLY A 290 16.36 -3.23 -10.61
CA GLY A 290 16.35 -4.19 -11.71
C GLY A 290 16.71 -3.65 -13.09
N VAL A 291 17.24 -2.42 -13.18
CA VAL A 291 17.72 -1.90 -14.46
C VAL A 291 19.08 -2.52 -14.79
N VAL A 292 19.18 -3.15 -15.97
CA VAL A 292 20.46 -3.63 -16.51
C VAL A 292 21.23 -2.44 -17.09
N LYS A 293 22.44 -2.17 -16.57
CA LYS A 293 23.30 -1.12 -17.13
C LYS A 293 23.82 -1.51 -18.52
N THR A 294 23.74 -0.57 -19.45
CA THR A 294 24.60 -0.53 -20.64
C THR A 294 25.73 0.49 -20.41
N GLU A 295 26.84 0.38 -21.15
CA GLU A 295 28.09 1.15 -20.91
C GLU A 295 27.91 2.69 -20.88
N ASN A 296 26.79 3.24 -21.38
CA ASN A 296 26.45 4.67 -21.37
C ASN A 296 25.13 5.00 -20.63
N SER A 297 24.69 4.14 -19.71
CA SER A 297 23.43 4.33 -18.97
C SER A 297 23.49 5.53 -18.00
N GLY A 298 22.54 6.47 -18.18
CA GLY A 298 22.29 7.59 -17.26
C GLY A 298 22.82 8.97 -17.71
N ILE A 299 23.28 9.14 -18.94
CA ILE A 299 23.74 10.43 -19.47
C ILE A 299 22.74 10.93 -20.53
N ALA A 300 22.02 12.02 -20.24
CA ALA A 300 21.18 12.69 -21.23
C ALA A 300 21.97 13.78 -21.96
N ARG A 301 21.78 13.86 -23.28
CA ARG A 301 22.30 14.95 -24.12
C ARG A 301 21.22 16.01 -24.33
N GLY A 302 21.33 17.12 -23.61
CA GLY A 302 20.47 18.30 -23.77
C GLY A 302 21.24 19.62 -23.75
N LYS A 303 20.54 20.76 -23.69
CA LYS A 303 21.13 22.11 -23.82
C LYS A 303 22.14 22.46 -22.72
N LEU A 304 22.09 21.74 -21.60
CA LEU A 304 23.00 21.88 -20.46
C LEU A 304 24.20 20.93 -20.53
N SER A 305 24.28 20.08 -21.54
CA SER A 305 25.49 19.30 -21.83
C SER A 305 26.50 20.24 -22.49
N GLY A 306 27.74 20.09 -22.13
CA GLY A 306 28.85 20.88 -22.62
C GLY A 306 29.93 19.95 -23.17
N ARG A 307 31.13 20.53 -23.33
CA ARG A 307 32.09 20.07 -24.34
C ARG A 307 32.72 18.70 -24.05
N HIS A 308 32.65 18.19 -22.83
CA HIS A 308 33.19 16.87 -22.47
C HIS A 308 32.25 15.74 -22.89
N ALA A 309 30.93 15.90 -22.76
CA ALA A 309 29.93 14.90 -23.15
C ALA A 309 29.88 14.62 -24.67
N VAL A 310 30.52 15.48 -25.48
CA VAL A 310 30.59 15.40 -26.94
C VAL A 310 31.90 14.74 -27.43
N LYS A 311 32.91 14.59 -26.56
CA LYS A 311 34.26 14.12 -26.97
C LYS A 311 34.52 12.63 -26.79
N ASP A 312 33.75 11.91 -25.97
CA ASP A 312 33.96 10.47 -25.74
C ASP A 312 33.14 9.61 -26.73
N VAL A 313 33.51 9.70 -28.01
CA VAL A 313 33.19 8.74 -29.08
C VAL A 313 34.50 8.38 -29.79
#